data_AF-A0A800LUA9-F1
#
_entry.id   AF-A0A800LUA9-F1
#
_cell.length_a   1.000
_cell.length_b   1.000
_cell.length_c   1.000
_cell.angle_alpha   90.00
_cell.angle_beta   90.00
_cell.angle_gamma   90.00
#
_symmetry.space_group_name_H-M   'P 1'
#
loop_
_entity.id
_entity.type
_entity.pdbx_description
1 polymer ?
#
loop_
_entity_poly.entity_id
_entity_poly.type
_entity_poly.pdbx_seq_one_letter_code
_entity_poly.pdbx_strand_id
1 'polypeptide(L)'
;MPRVRLTKHLRMGDGGRTWEERDQGLIADYLPDPHGEYGHDPHYLALCPTQPDVTVKFGFPIVVDHSNPDMPGSYLGISEDQRMGGGALSVGPTEDGGQTWTALRNGLPQTHCYDIVLRHTLALNRDQLAFGATTGNTFLSNDRGDA
;
A
#
# COMPACT_ATOMS: atom_id res chain seq x y z
N MET A 1 -19.78 -8.48 7.49
CA MET A 1 -18.59 -7.78 8.01
C MET A 1 -18.11 -6.80 6.93
N PRO A 2 -17.68 -5.57 7.26
CA PRO A 2 -17.30 -4.61 6.24
C PRO A 2 -15.97 -5.05 5.59
N ARG A 3 -15.94 -5.07 4.25
CA ARG A 3 -14.71 -5.25 3.49
C ARG A 3 -14.02 -3.90 3.39
N VAL A 4 -12.80 -3.78 3.91
CA VAL A 4 -11.96 -2.61 3.65
C VAL A 4 -11.55 -2.66 2.17
N ARG A 5 -11.90 -1.64 1.39
CA ARG A 5 -11.42 -1.47 0.01
C ARG A 5 -10.30 -0.45 0.04
N LEU A 6 -9.11 -0.88 -0.36
CA LEU A 6 -7.86 -0.13 -0.19
C LEU A 6 -7.55 0.78 -1.39
N THR A 7 -8.36 0.69 -2.45
CA THR A 7 -8.03 1.28 -3.75
C THR A 7 -9.28 1.62 -4.54
N LYS A 8 -9.19 2.76 -5.24
CA LYS A 8 -10.13 3.21 -6.26
C LYS A 8 -10.00 2.32 -7.49
N HIS A 9 -11.08 1.71 -7.98
CA HIS A 9 -11.01 0.84 -9.16
C HIS A 9 -12.26 0.93 -10.03
N LEU A 10 -12.03 1.03 -11.33
CA LEU A 10 -13.07 0.77 -12.33
C LEU A 10 -13.11 -0.74 -12.61
N ARG A 11 -14.29 -1.34 -12.50
CA ARG A 11 -14.52 -2.73 -12.90
C ARG A 11 -14.92 -2.76 -14.36
N MET A 12 -14.19 -3.54 -15.14
CA MET A 12 -14.54 -3.87 -16.52
C MET A 12 -15.42 -5.12 -16.57
N GLY A 13 -16.54 -5.05 -17.28
CA GLY A 13 -17.52 -6.14 -17.38
C GLY A 13 -17.51 -6.92 -18.71
N ASP A 14 -17.02 -6.30 -19.79
CA ASP A 14 -17.32 -6.73 -21.17
C ASP A 14 -16.15 -6.54 -22.17
N GLY A 15 -14.91 -6.70 -21.70
CA GLY A 15 -13.72 -6.51 -22.53
C GLY A 15 -13.32 -5.05 -22.74
N GLY A 16 -13.74 -4.16 -21.84
CA GLY A 16 -13.31 -2.75 -21.79
C GLY A 16 -14.26 -1.78 -22.48
N ARG A 17 -15.47 -2.21 -22.86
CA ARG A 17 -16.49 -1.36 -23.49
C ARG A 17 -17.33 -0.64 -22.45
N THR A 18 -17.51 -1.23 -21.27
CA THR A 18 -18.14 -0.62 -20.11
C THR A 18 -17.23 -0.68 -18.89
N TRP A 19 -17.34 0.37 -18.08
CA TRP A 19 -16.58 0.57 -16.86
C TRP A 19 -17.56 0.97 -15.75
N GLU A 20 -17.56 0.22 -14.65
CA GLU A 20 -18.33 0.51 -13.45
C GLU A 20 -17.42 1.04 -12.35
N GLU A 21 -17.82 2.12 -11.71
CA GLU A 21 -17.16 2.67 -10.53
C GLU A 21 -17.31 1.73 -9.31
N ARG A 22 -16.28 1.67 -8.46
CA ARG A 22 -16.28 0.87 -7.22
C ARG A 22 -15.64 1.60 -6.04
N ASP A 23 -15.91 2.90 -5.90
CA ASP A 23 -15.19 3.78 -4.96
C ASP A 23 -16.08 4.33 -3.85
N GLN A 24 -17.32 3.82 -3.75
CA GLN A 24 -18.18 4.04 -2.58
C GLN A 24 -17.43 3.74 -1.27
N GLY A 25 -17.32 4.77 -0.42
CA GLY A 25 -16.63 4.74 0.87
C GLY A 25 -15.24 5.38 0.85
N LEU A 26 -14.70 5.74 -0.31
CA LEU A 26 -13.47 6.52 -0.42
C LEU A 26 -13.77 8.01 -0.18
N ILE A 27 -12.91 8.70 0.58
CA ILE A 27 -13.06 10.13 0.91
C ILE A 27 -11.78 10.86 0.53
N ALA A 28 -11.97 11.98 -0.16
CA ALA A 28 -10.95 12.90 -0.64
C ALA A 28 -11.02 14.23 0.12
N ASP A 29 -10.78 14.23 1.43
CA ASP A 29 -11.03 15.36 2.33
C ASP A 29 -10.29 16.66 1.98
N TYR A 30 -9.25 16.60 1.15
CA TYR A 30 -8.51 17.74 0.63
C TYR A 30 -9.07 18.36 -0.66
N LEU A 31 -10.06 17.73 -1.30
CA LEU A 31 -10.73 18.27 -2.49
C LEU A 31 -11.94 19.13 -2.11
N PRO A 32 -12.36 20.10 -2.97
CA PRO A 32 -13.58 20.87 -2.76
C PRO A 32 -14.85 20.02 -2.66
N ASP A 33 -14.89 18.89 -3.36
CA ASP A 33 -15.88 17.83 -3.19
C ASP A 33 -15.19 16.55 -2.67
N PRO A 34 -15.25 16.29 -1.36
CA PRO A 34 -14.63 15.11 -0.76
C PRO A 34 -15.22 13.76 -1.22
N HIS A 35 -16.38 13.79 -1.85
CA HIS A 35 -17.07 12.60 -2.36
C HIS A 35 -17.03 12.52 -3.89
N GLY A 36 -16.19 13.34 -4.53
CA GLY A 36 -16.07 13.40 -5.97
C GLY A 36 -15.75 12.03 -6.60
N GLU A 37 -16.53 11.67 -7.61
CA GLU A 37 -16.47 10.37 -8.29
C GLU A 37 -15.21 10.19 -9.15
N TYR A 38 -14.44 11.26 -9.45
CA TYR A 38 -13.26 11.22 -10.34
C TYR A 38 -12.09 12.04 -9.77
N GLY A 39 -10.86 11.65 -10.13
CA GLY A 39 -9.68 12.50 -9.92
C GLY A 39 -8.98 12.43 -8.56
N HIS A 40 -9.00 11.28 -7.88
CA HIS A 40 -8.34 11.11 -6.59
C HIS A 40 -7.32 9.98 -6.62
N ASP A 41 -6.12 10.27 -6.12
CA ASP A 41 -5.04 9.31 -5.99
C ASP A 41 -4.96 8.86 -4.52
N PRO A 42 -5.19 7.57 -4.19
CA PRO A 42 -5.08 7.10 -2.83
C PRO A 42 -3.61 7.21 -2.41
N HIS A 43 -3.39 8.06 -1.41
CA HIS A 43 -2.10 8.25 -0.74
C HIS A 43 -2.16 7.81 0.73
N TYR A 44 -3.35 7.44 1.20
CA TYR A 44 -3.65 7.12 2.57
C TYR A 44 -4.55 5.89 2.60
N LEU A 45 -4.12 4.83 3.29
CA LEU A 45 -4.99 3.71 3.61
C LEU A 45 -5.64 3.99 4.96
N ALA A 46 -6.97 4.01 5.00
CA ALA A 46 -7.71 4.28 6.23
C ALA A 46 -7.46 3.19 7.28
N LEU A 47 -6.92 3.64 8.41
CA LEU A 47 -6.77 3.02 9.72
C LEU A 47 -7.50 1.67 9.91
N CYS A 48 -6.73 0.63 10.26
CA CYS A 48 -7.24 -0.49 11.01
C CYS A 48 -7.87 0.05 12.32
N PRO A 49 -9.21 -0.05 12.53
CA PRO A 49 -9.85 0.52 13.71
C PRO A 49 -9.34 -0.10 15.02
N THR A 50 -8.78 -1.32 14.95
CA THR A 50 -8.22 -2.05 16.08
C THR A 50 -6.71 -1.85 16.25
N GLN A 51 -6.01 -1.21 15.30
CA GLN A 51 -4.58 -0.92 15.35
C GLN A 51 -4.24 0.48 14.81
N PRO A 52 -4.75 1.55 15.43
CA PRO A 52 -4.56 2.93 14.92
C PRO A 52 -3.08 3.36 14.86
N ASP A 53 -2.22 2.74 15.67
CA ASP A 53 -0.80 3.10 15.81
C ASP A 53 0.17 2.22 15.01
N VAL A 54 -0.29 1.13 14.38
CA VAL A 54 0.58 0.12 13.71
C VAL A 54 0.63 0.32 12.19
N THR A 55 -0.04 1.34 11.65
CA THR A 55 -0.36 1.40 10.22
C THR A 55 0.71 2.02 9.33
N VAL A 56 0.77 1.51 8.10
CA VAL A 56 1.29 2.19 6.91
C VAL A 56 0.40 3.41 6.66
N LYS A 57 0.68 4.54 7.32
CA LYS A 57 -0.21 5.71 7.29
C LYS A 57 -0.19 6.41 5.93
N PHE A 58 0.88 6.28 5.16
CA PHE A 58 1.06 6.96 3.88
C PHE A 58 2.09 6.20 3.03
N GLY A 59 1.77 5.96 1.76
CA GLY A 59 2.64 5.21 0.85
C GLY A 59 2.10 5.19 -0.57
N PHE A 60 2.97 5.03 -1.57
CA PHE A 60 2.58 5.01 -2.97
C PHE A 60 2.37 3.60 -3.54
N PRO A 61 3.29 2.64 -3.36
CA PRO A 61 3.12 1.33 -3.98
C PRO A 61 2.36 0.35 -3.08
N ILE A 62 1.47 -0.43 -3.70
CA ILE A 62 0.88 -1.65 -3.15
C ILE A 62 1.05 -2.74 -4.20
N VAL A 63 1.42 -3.94 -3.78
CA VAL A 63 1.43 -5.13 -4.63
C VAL A 63 0.54 -6.21 -4.03
N VAL A 64 -0.18 -6.92 -4.90
CA VAL A 64 -0.98 -8.09 -4.52
C VAL A 64 -0.10 -9.31 -4.64
N ASP A 65 -0.09 -10.17 -3.60
CA ASP A 65 0.55 -11.46 -3.74
C ASP A 65 -0.36 -12.42 -4.51
N HIS A 66 0.04 -12.74 -5.75
CA HIS A 66 -0.66 -13.70 -6.58
C HIS A 66 -0.16 -15.15 -6.42
N SER A 67 0.90 -15.36 -5.62
CA SER A 67 1.50 -16.68 -5.44
C SER A 67 0.76 -17.57 -4.42
N ASN A 68 -0.06 -16.97 -3.56
CA ASN A 68 -0.90 -17.69 -2.61
C ASN A 68 -2.41 -17.54 -2.95
N PRO A 69 -2.96 -18.39 -3.85
CA PRO A 69 -4.36 -18.30 -4.24
C PRO A 69 -5.34 -18.63 -3.10
N ASP A 70 -4.89 -19.33 -2.06
CA ASP A 70 -5.70 -19.70 -0.89
C ASP A 70 -5.80 -18.56 0.14
N MET A 71 -5.00 -17.51 0.00
CA MET A 71 -5.03 -16.32 0.85
C MET A 71 -5.37 -15.05 0.03
N PRO A 72 -6.56 -14.98 -0.58
CA PRO A 72 -7.00 -13.81 -1.32
C PRO A 72 -7.14 -12.61 -0.37
N GLY A 73 -6.23 -11.65 -0.48
CA GLY A 73 -6.17 -10.48 0.40
C GLY A 73 -4.79 -10.20 0.99
N SER A 74 -3.77 -10.99 0.65
CA SER A 74 -2.39 -10.65 0.98
C SER A 74 -1.90 -9.50 0.11
N TYR A 75 -1.70 -8.34 0.74
CA TYR A 75 -1.14 -7.15 0.11
C TYR A 75 0.15 -6.76 0.82
N LEU A 76 1.03 -6.10 0.08
CA LEU A 76 2.24 -5.51 0.63
C LEU A 76 2.30 -4.05 0.20
N GLY A 77 2.40 -3.15 1.18
CA GLY A 77 2.62 -1.73 0.96
C GLY A 77 3.97 -1.31 1.53
N ILE A 78 4.61 -0.34 0.89
CA ILE A 78 5.73 0.38 1.53
C ILE A 78 5.15 1.61 2.20
N SER A 79 5.41 1.77 3.50
CA SER A 79 5.15 3.03 4.18
C SER A 79 6.42 3.84 4.27
N GLU A 80 6.28 5.09 3.90
CA GLU A 80 7.15 6.15 4.39
C GLU A 80 6.38 6.81 5.53
N ASP A 81 6.93 6.80 6.74
CA ASP A 81 6.21 7.40 7.85
C ASP A 81 6.09 8.92 7.61
N GLN A 82 4.87 9.32 7.25
CA GLN A 82 4.35 10.70 7.26
C GLN A 82 5.24 11.73 6.53
N ARG A 83 5.52 11.52 5.24
CA ARG A 83 6.20 12.46 4.30
C ARG A 83 7.61 12.96 4.66
N MET A 84 8.01 13.06 5.95
CA MET A 84 9.34 13.38 6.50
C MET A 84 9.38 13.13 8.05
N GLY A 85 8.46 12.35 8.63
CA GLY A 85 8.22 12.31 10.07
C GLY A 85 8.84 11.11 10.77
N GLY A 86 10.18 10.98 10.77
CA GLY A 86 10.88 9.92 11.49
C GLY A 86 12.19 9.47 10.84
N GLY A 87 12.33 9.69 9.52
CA GLY A 87 13.55 9.35 8.79
C GLY A 87 13.79 7.84 8.70
N ALA A 88 12.73 7.04 8.54
CA ALA A 88 12.78 5.58 8.59
C ALA A 88 11.90 4.95 7.50
N LEU A 89 12.30 3.78 7.01
CA LEU A 89 11.52 2.96 6.09
C LEU A 89 10.89 1.76 6.78
N SER A 90 9.73 1.33 6.27
CA SER A 90 9.10 0.08 6.68
C SER A 90 8.32 -0.56 5.53
N VAL A 91 8.25 -1.89 5.56
CA VAL A 91 7.40 -2.70 4.70
C VAL A 91 6.20 -3.14 5.54
N GLY A 92 4.98 -3.00 5.01
CA GLY A 92 3.76 -3.41 5.69
C GLY A 92 3.04 -4.51 4.94
N PRO A 93 3.20 -5.79 5.29
CA PRO A 93 2.31 -6.85 4.84
C PRO A 93 0.97 -6.83 5.58
N THR A 94 -0.04 -7.33 4.88
CA THR A 94 -1.32 -7.78 5.44
C THR A 94 -1.61 -9.19 4.92
N GLU A 95 -2.28 -10.01 5.74
CA GLU A 95 -2.72 -11.36 5.38
C GLU A 95 -4.25 -11.49 5.39
N ASP A 96 -4.97 -10.42 5.71
CA ASP A 96 -6.41 -10.44 5.97
C ASP A 96 -7.19 -9.40 5.14
N GLY A 97 -6.63 -9.00 4.00
CA GLY A 97 -7.28 -8.04 3.11
C GLY A 97 -7.12 -6.59 3.54
N GLY A 98 -6.06 -6.28 4.30
CA GLY A 98 -5.77 -4.93 4.83
C GLY A 98 -6.56 -4.57 6.07
N GLN A 99 -7.18 -5.56 6.75
CA GLN A 99 -7.81 -5.33 8.04
C GLN A 99 -6.76 -5.10 9.11
N THR A 100 -5.67 -5.87 9.11
CA THR A 100 -4.49 -5.68 9.98
C THR A 100 -3.21 -5.61 9.16
N TRP A 101 -2.21 -4.91 9.70
CA TRP A 101 -0.91 -4.68 9.08
C TRP A 101 0.21 -4.88 10.09
N THR A 102 1.37 -5.37 9.64
CA THR A 102 2.57 -5.52 10.47
C THR A 102 3.69 -4.65 9.91
N ALA A 103 4.31 -3.78 10.71
CA ALA A 103 5.44 -2.97 10.26
C ALA A 103 6.76 -3.75 10.34
N LEU A 104 7.28 -4.21 9.21
CA LEU A 104 8.60 -4.83 9.08
C LEU A 104 9.66 -3.75 8.86
N ARG A 105 10.74 -3.82 9.63
CA ARG A 105 11.78 -2.78 9.72
C ARG A 105 13.20 -3.32 9.71
N ASN A 106 13.36 -4.63 9.87
CA ASN A 106 14.67 -5.25 9.91
C ASN A 106 15.37 -5.10 8.55
N GLY A 107 16.68 -4.87 8.57
CA GLY A 107 17.47 -4.54 7.36
C GLY A 107 17.25 -3.15 6.76
N LEU A 108 16.16 -2.45 7.11
CA LEU A 108 15.81 -1.15 6.54
C LEU A 108 16.38 0.03 7.34
N PRO A 109 16.74 1.15 6.69
CA PRO A 109 17.14 2.38 7.38
C PRO A 109 16.09 2.87 8.36
N GLN A 110 16.46 3.04 9.64
CA GLN A 110 15.55 3.51 10.70
C GLN A 110 15.84 4.94 11.19
N THR A 111 16.89 5.58 10.65
CA THR A 111 17.19 6.99 10.91
C THR A 111 17.77 7.64 9.66
N HIS A 112 17.58 8.96 9.53
CA HIS A 112 18.10 9.79 8.43
C HIS A 112 17.78 9.30 7.01
N CYS A 113 16.69 8.54 6.85
CA CYS A 113 16.22 8.06 5.57
C CYS A 113 15.08 8.94 5.06
N TYR A 114 15.32 9.59 3.91
CA TYR A 114 14.35 10.47 3.25
C TYR A 114 14.02 9.94 1.85
N ASP A 115 14.11 8.62 1.70
CA ASP A 115 13.81 7.91 0.47
C ASP A 115 12.31 7.95 0.18
N ILE A 116 11.96 8.16 -1.09
CA ILE A 116 10.58 8.06 -1.58
C ILE A 116 10.51 6.87 -2.53
N VAL A 117 9.59 5.94 -2.29
CA VAL A 117 9.31 4.76 -3.11
C VAL A 117 8.02 5.02 -3.89
N LEU A 118 8.10 4.99 -5.21
CA LEU A 118 6.99 5.36 -6.11
C LEU A 118 6.16 4.13 -6.52
N ARG A 119 4.94 4.39 -7.03
CA ARG A 119 3.90 3.38 -7.33
C ARG A 119 4.38 2.15 -8.08
N HIS A 120 5.30 2.33 -9.04
CA HIS A 120 5.77 1.26 -9.93
C HIS A 120 7.09 0.64 -9.50
N THR A 121 7.65 1.06 -8.37
CA THR A 121 8.99 0.64 -7.96
C THR A 121 8.97 -0.47 -6.91
N LEU A 122 7.83 -1.12 -6.66
CA LEU A 122 7.67 -2.28 -5.79
C LEU A 122 7.33 -3.51 -6.63
N ALA A 123 8.07 -4.60 -6.44
CA ALA A 123 7.81 -5.88 -7.09
C ALA A 123 7.88 -7.02 -6.07
N LEU A 124 6.94 -7.96 -6.19
CA LEU A 124 6.90 -9.18 -5.39
C LEU A 124 6.84 -10.39 -6.34
N ASN A 125 7.69 -11.37 -6.08
CA ASN A 125 7.68 -12.66 -6.76
C ASN A 125 7.89 -13.76 -5.73
N ARG A 126 6.79 -14.42 -5.31
CA ARG A 126 6.78 -15.39 -4.21
C ARG A 126 7.35 -14.76 -2.93
N ASP A 127 8.54 -15.18 -2.51
CA ASP A 127 9.20 -14.68 -1.31
C ASP A 127 10.16 -13.53 -1.59
N GLN A 128 10.44 -13.25 -2.87
CA GLN A 128 11.35 -12.18 -3.25
C GLN A 128 10.61 -10.86 -3.36
N LEU A 129 11.03 -9.91 -2.54
CA LEU A 129 10.55 -8.54 -2.54
C LEU A 129 11.66 -7.61 -3.01
N ALA A 130 11.39 -6.75 -3.98
CA ALA A 130 12.33 -5.72 -4.37
C ALA A 130 11.63 -4.37 -4.47
N PHE A 131 12.32 -3.30 -4.04
CA PHE A 131 11.87 -1.95 -4.34
C PHE A 131 12.99 -0.92 -4.50
N GLY A 132 12.69 0.13 -5.25
CA GLY A 132 13.60 1.24 -5.52
C GLY A 132 13.08 2.57 -5.00
N ALA A 133 13.99 3.40 -4.48
CA ALA A 133 13.74 4.75 -4.04
C ALA A 133 14.17 5.80 -5.08
N THR A 134 13.60 7.00 -5.02
CA THR A 134 13.93 8.15 -5.87
C THR A 134 15.36 8.64 -5.73
N THR A 135 16.03 8.33 -4.62
CA THR A 135 17.44 8.62 -4.34
C THR A 135 18.40 7.66 -5.04
N GLY A 136 17.89 6.60 -5.67
CA GLY A 136 18.67 5.55 -6.33
C GLY A 136 18.97 4.33 -5.45
N ASN A 137 18.56 4.34 -4.18
CA ASN A 137 18.67 3.17 -3.31
C ASN A 137 17.77 2.04 -3.82
N THR A 138 18.26 0.80 -3.76
CA THR A 138 17.53 -0.41 -4.11
C THR A 138 17.59 -1.39 -2.95
N PHE A 139 16.43 -1.95 -2.61
CA PHE A 139 16.26 -2.90 -1.52
C PHE A 139 15.76 -4.22 -2.09
N LEU A 140 16.29 -5.33 -1.57
CA LEU A 140 15.93 -6.68 -1.95
C LEU A 140 15.84 -7.53 -0.68
N SER A 141 14.75 -8.27 -0.56
CA SER A 141 14.52 -9.27 0.46
C SER A 141 14.16 -10.59 -0.21
N ASN A 142 14.56 -11.71 0.39
CA ASN A 142 14.20 -13.06 -0.05
C ASN A 142 13.18 -13.74 0.89
N ASP A 143 12.58 -12.98 1.81
CA ASP A 143 11.63 -13.44 2.82
C ASP A 143 10.47 -12.44 3.01
N ARG A 144 10.03 -11.82 1.91
CA ARG A 144 8.84 -10.94 1.86
C ARG A 144 8.98 -9.66 2.70
N GLY A 145 10.21 -9.22 2.96
CA GLY A 145 10.53 -7.97 3.64
C GLY A 145 10.88 -8.12 5.12
N ASP A 146 11.11 -9.34 5.61
CA ASP A 146 11.54 -9.56 6.99
C ASP A 146 13.05 -9.33 7.17
N ALA A 147 13.88 -9.55 6.13
CA ALA A 147 15.31 -9.23 6.11
C ALA A 147 15.85 -8.85 4.72
#